data_AF-A0A0F9LMU4-F1
#
_entry.id   AF-A0A0F9LMU4-F1
#
_cell.length_a   1.000
_cell.length_b   1.000
_cell.length_c   1.000
_cell.angle_alpha   90.00
_cell.angle_beta   90.00
_cell.angle_gamma   90.00
#
_symmetry.space_group_name_H-M   'P 1'
#
loop_
_entity.id
_entity.type
_entity.pdbx_description
1 polymer ?
#
loop_
_entity_poly.entity_id
_entity_poly.type
_entity_poly.pdbx_seq_one_letter_code
_entity_poly.pdbx_strand_id
1 'polypeptide(L)'
;MADQGRWFKLWITANTDPDLENLTLENFGRWCRFGAFLKAHGTRGTIKIKPPGKALCNLFRVQTFDEVLVIFRLFPNTEMRYGKDTVTVEVSWRNWLKYQEDTTVARRMKRHRALRSKKRGEEKRGEERRINTLSSPPSGDAVTVFEFWKWCMEKSDRTQFTEERKKKVRDRLKVYSLRDVVRAICGNAACPHNQGHNERDTKFDDLELICRNSTKLEYFWQFAGEEEKVAETWRRFENETGKGPDGQGDTSAVVHSGTGGGDEKGGN
;
A
#
# COMPACT_ATOMS: atom_id res chain seq x y z
N MET A 1 14.72 -0.76 25.80
CA MET A 1 13.39 -0.88 25.16
C MET A 1 12.45 0.13 25.80
N ALA A 2 11.92 1.09 25.04
CA ALA A 2 10.94 2.05 25.56
C ALA A 2 9.64 1.31 25.90
N ASP A 3 9.06 1.56 27.07
CA ASP A 3 7.80 0.95 27.51
C ASP A 3 6.65 1.41 26.59
N GLN A 4 6.37 0.61 25.54
CA GLN A 4 5.45 0.96 24.47
C GLN A 4 3.96 1.00 24.91
N GLY A 5 3.64 0.80 26.19
CA GLY A 5 2.27 0.50 26.61
C GLY A 5 1.59 1.42 27.64
N ARG A 6 2.30 2.31 28.34
CA ARG A 6 1.79 2.83 29.63
C ARG A 6 1.79 4.36 29.76
N TRP A 7 1.28 5.05 28.75
CA TRP A 7 1.13 6.51 28.79
C TRP A 7 -0.28 6.86 29.31
N PHE A 8 -0.35 7.67 30.37
CA PHE A 8 -1.57 8.33 30.81
C PHE A 8 -1.60 9.71 30.17
N LYS A 9 -2.55 9.92 29.25
CA LYS A 9 -2.64 11.16 28.48
C LYS A 9 -3.55 12.13 29.21
N LEU A 10 -2.93 13.13 29.84
CA LEU A 10 -3.67 14.28 30.34
C LEU A 10 -3.90 15.24 29.16
N TRP A 11 -5.16 15.36 28.72
CA TRP A 11 -5.51 16.27 27.64
C TRP A 11 -5.51 17.72 28.15
N ILE A 12 -5.16 18.68 27.28
CA ILE A 12 -5.22 20.12 27.60
C ILE A 12 -6.63 20.50 28.10
N THR A 13 -7.65 19.83 27.58
CA THR A 13 -9.05 20.03 27.97
C THR A 13 -9.33 19.68 29.44
N ALA A 14 -8.45 18.94 30.13
CA ALA A 14 -8.60 18.68 31.56
C ALA A 14 -8.52 19.99 32.39
N ASN A 15 -7.80 21.00 31.91
CA ASN A 15 -7.73 22.31 32.56
C ASN A 15 -9.01 23.14 32.40
N THR A 16 -9.89 22.74 31.48
CA THR A 16 -11.14 23.45 31.17
C THR A 16 -12.35 22.53 31.32
N ASP A 17 -12.21 21.42 32.06
CA ASP A 17 -13.28 20.47 32.28
C ASP A 17 -14.11 20.89 33.49
N PRO A 18 -15.42 21.17 33.34
CA PRO A 18 -16.27 21.59 34.45
C PRO A 18 -16.29 20.57 35.62
N ASP A 19 -16.11 19.28 35.31
CA ASP A 19 -16.07 18.22 36.34
C ASP A 19 -14.80 18.32 37.20
N LEU A 20 -13.72 18.91 36.68
CA LEU A 20 -12.41 19.01 37.34
C LEU A 20 -12.15 20.40 37.93
N GLU A 21 -12.88 21.42 37.47
CA GLU A 21 -12.72 22.82 37.89
C GLU A 21 -12.91 23.01 39.40
N ASN A 22 -13.78 22.22 40.01
CA ASN A 22 -14.07 22.29 41.45
C ASN A 22 -13.04 21.53 42.33
N LEU A 23 -12.06 20.85 41.73
CA LEU A 23 -11.01 20.18 42.50
C LEU A 23 -9.96 21.19 42.96
N THR A 24 -9.57 21.10 44.23
CA THR A 24 -8.35 21.78 44.69
C THR A 24 -7.15 21.28 43.89
N LEU A 25 -6.11 22.11 43.74
CA LEU A 25 -4.90 21.73 43.01
C LEU A 25 -4.27 20.43 43.53
N GLU A 26 -4.34 20.21 44.86
CA GLU A 26 -3.90 18.97 45.49
C GLU A 26 -4.72 17.76 45.01
N ASN A 27 -6.04 17.86 45.00
CA ASN A 27 -6.93 16.78 44.57
C ASN A 27 -6.87 16.56 43.06
N PHE A 28 -6.69 17.61 42.25
CA PHE A 28 -6.41 17.49 40.82
C PHE A 28 -5.12 16.71 40.57
N GLY A 29 -4.05 17.00 41.33
CA GLY A 29 -2.81 16.24 41.28
C GLY A 29 -2.98 14.77 41.67
N ARG A 30 -3.75 14.50 42.73
CA ARG A 30 -4.11 13.12 43.14
C ARG A 30 -4.93 12.40 42.07
N TRP A 31 -5.88 13.09 41.42
CA TRP A 31 -6.68 12.55 40.33
C TRP A 31 -5.82 12.19 39.12
N CYS A 32 -4.86 13.04 38.73
CA CYS A 32 -3.91 12.74 37.65
C CYS A 32 -3.09 11.50 37.97
N ARG A 33 -2.57 11.42 39.20
CA ARG A 33 -1.81 10.25 39.68
C ARG A 33 -2.65 8.99 39.69
N PHE A 34 -3.92 9.08 40.11
CA PHE A 34 -4.85 7.96 40.05
C PHE A 34 -5.04 7.47 38.61
N GLY A 35 -5.21 8.38 37.65
CA GLY A 35 -5.32 8.01 36.25
C GLY A 35 -4.10 7.26 35.72
N ALA A 36 -2.90 7.69 36.09
CA ALA A 36 -1.67 6.96 35.76
C ALA A 36 -1.62 5.57 36.41
N PHE A 37 -1.99 5.47 37.69
CA PHE A 37 -2.05 4.20 38.41
C PHE A 37 -3.08 3.24 37.81
N LEU A 38 -4.26 3.74 37.46
CA LEU A 38 -5.35 2.99 36.84
C LEU A 38 -4.97 2.48 35.45
N LYS A 39 -4.15 3.23 34.70
CA LYS A 39 -3.58 2.75 33.42
C LYS A 39 -2.63 1.59 33.64
N ALA A 40 -1.79 1.68 34.67
CA ALA A 40 -0.73 0.71 34.92
C ALA A 40 -1.25 -0.60 35.54
N HIS A 41 -2.31 -0.52 36.35
CA HIS A 41 -2.75 -1.61 37.22
C HIS A 41 -4.24 -1.95 37.10
N GLY A 42 -5.04 -1.09 36.45
CA GLY A 42 -6.46 -1.30 36.26
C GLY A 42 -6.81 -1.86 34.88
N THR A 43 -8.10 -2.15 34.71
CA THR A 43 -8.67 -2.64 33.45
C THR A 43 -9.89 -1.79 33.12
N ARG A 44 -9.85 -1.08 31.98
CA ARG A 44 -10.97 -0.28 31.45
C ARG A 44 -11.56 0.72 32.46
N GLY A 45 -10.71 1.37 33.24
CA GLY A 45 -11.14 2.36 34.22
C GLY A 45 -11.59 1.77 35.56
N THR A 46 -11.41 0.47 35.77
CA THR A 46 -11.75 -0.21 37.03
C THR A 46 -10.50 -0.81 37.66
N ILE A 47 -10.42 -0.76 38.99
CA ILE A 47 -9.37 -1.41 39.77
C ILE A 47 -9.94 -1.97 41.08
N LYS A 48 -9.40 -3.11 41.51
CA LYS A 48 -9.70 -3.72 42.81
C LYS A 48 -8.55 -3.47 43.75
N ILE A 49 -8.86 -2.97 44.95
CA ILE A 49 -7.88 -2.59 45.97
C ILE A 49 -8.24 -3.22 47.32
N LYS A 50 -7.21 -3.51 48.11
CA LYS A 50 -7.34 -4.11 49.45
C LYS A 50 -6.46 -3.36 50.44
N PRO A 51 -6.85 -3.24 51.72
CA PRO A 51 -5.96 -2.76 52.78
C PRO A 51 -4.67 -3.59 52.84
N PRO A 52 -3.52 -2.99 53.21
CA PRO A 52 -3.35 -1.59 53.60
C PRO A 52 -3.25 -0.60 52.43
N GLY A 53 -3.24 -1.07 51.17
CA GLY A 53 -3.20 -0.19 50.00
C GLY A 53 -1.99 0.76 49.91
N LYS A 54 -0.84 0.40 50.51
CA LYS A 54 0.35 1.28 50.65
C LYS A 54 0.76 2.05 49.40
N ALA A 55 0.66 1.44 48.22
CA ALA A 55 0.98 2.10 46.96
C ALA A 55 0.10 3.34 46.72
N LEU A 56 -1.21 3.22 46.97
CA LEU A 56 -2.15 4.34 46.85
C LEU A 56 -1.99 5.35 47.98
N CYS A 57 -1.70 4.89 49.21
CA CYS A 57 -1.39 5.79 50.33
C CYS A 57 -0.20 6.69 49.98
N ASN A 58 0.89 6.12 49.47
CA ASN A 58 2.06 6.87 49.03
C ASN A 58 1.75 7.76 47.82
N LEU A 59 0.97 7.25 46.86
CA LEU A 59 0.59 7.98 45.66
C LEU A 59 -0.21 9.25 46.00
N PHE A 60 -1.16 9.14 46.93
CA PHE A 60 -2.02 10.24 47.38
C PHE A 60 -1.43 11.03 48.55
N ARG A 61 -0.30 10.60 49.12
CA ARG A 61 0.34 11.19 50.30
C ARG A 61 -0.61 11.25 51.51
N VAL A 62 -1.23 10.11 51.80
CA VAL A 62 -2.15 9.91 52.93
C VAL A 62 -1.62 8.78 53.81
N GLN A 63 -1.99 8.76 55.09
CA GLN A 63 -1.41 7.81 56.05
C GLN A 63 -2.17 6.48 56.07
N THR A 64 -3.49 6.54 55.89
CA THR A 64 -4.38 5.41 56.08
C THR A 64 -5.09 5.01 54.80
N PHE A 65 -5.55 3.76 54.74
CA PHE A 65 -6.38 3.29 53.62
C PHE A 65 -7.75 3.98 53.60
N ASP A 66 -8.30 4.34 54.76
CA ASP A 66 -9.58 5.05 54.84
C ASP A 66 -9.50 6.45 54.22
N GLU A 67 -8.38 7.16 54.42
CA GLU A 67 -8.12 8.43 53.72
C GLU A 67 -8.08 8.24 52.20
N VAL A 68 -7.50 7.14 51.70
CA VAL A 68 -7.54 6.81 50.26
C VAL A 68 -8.99 6.69 49.76
N LEU A 69 -9.86 6.03 50.53
CA LEU A 69 -11.27 5.90 50.19
C LEU A 69 -12.01 7.25 50.22
N VAL A 70 -11.67 8.13 51.16
CA VAL A 70 -12.21 9.50 51.20
C VAL A 70 -11.80 10.27 49.94
N ILE A 71 -10.53 10.20 49.54
CA ILE A 71 -10.04 10.85 48.33
C ILE A 71 -10.78 10.36 47.07
N PHE A 72 -11.04 9.06 46.95
CA PHE A 72 -11.79 8.55 45.80
C PHE A 72 -13.21 9.11 45.69
N ARG A 73 -13.87 9.41 46.81
CA ARG A 73 -15.20 10.04 46.82
C ARG A 73 -15.17 11.50 46.35
N LEU A 74 -14.01 12.15 46.39
CA LEU A 74 -13.82 13.51 45.90
C LEU A 74 -13.60 13.56 44.38
N PHE A 75 -13.19 12.46 43.77
CA PHE A 75 -12.92 12.44 42.33
C PHE A 75 -14.22 12.39 41.52
N PRO A 76 -14.38 13.24 40.50
CA PRO A 76 -15.56 13.23 39.66
C PRO A 76 -15.67 11.91 38.90
N ASN A 77 -16.90 11.48 38.65
CA ASN A 77 -17.20 10.28 37.88
C ASN A 77 -16.55 8.98 38.44
N THR A 78 -16.18 8.98 39.72
CA THR A 78 -15.59 7.81 40.40
C THR A 78 -16.64 7.16 41.30
N GLU A 79 -16.80 5.85 41.16
CA GLU A 79 -17.68 5.02 41.99
C GLU A 79 -16.87 4.01 42.78
N MET A 80 -17.32 3.71 44.00
CA MET A 80 -16.75 2.64 44.83
C MET A 80 -17.82 1.60 45.15
N ARG A 81 -17.44 0.33 45.06
CA ARG A 81 -18.28 -0.82 45.41
C ARG A 81 -17.50 -1.76 46.32
N TYR A 82 -18.13 -2.22 47.39
CA TYR A 82 -17.53 -3.21 48.28
C TYR A 82 -17.75 -4.62 47.69
N GLY A 83 -16.70 -5.42 47.68
CA GLY A 83 -16.77 -6.81 47.25
C GLY A 83 -17.60 -7.67 48.21
N LYS A 84 -17.92 -8.90 47.78
CA LYS A 84 -18.58 -9.91 48.63
C LYS A 84 -17.77 -10.17 49.91
N ASP A 85 -16.45 -10.15 49.78
CA ASP A 85 -15.53 -10.16 50.90
C ASP A 85 -15.34 -8.70 51.33
N THR A 86 -15.76 -8.36 52.56
CA THR A 86 -15.80 -6.98 53.11
C THR A 86 -14.47 -6.22 53.05
N VAL A 87 -13.38 -6.90 52.72
CA VAL A 87 -12.00 -6.39 52.66
C VAL A 87 -11.65 -5.79 51.29
N THR A 88 -12.35 -6.14 50.22
CA THR A 88 -12.00 -5.67 48.86
C THR A 88 -12.90 -4.52 48.42
N VAL A 89 -12.30 -3.43 47.94
CA VAL A 89 -13.04 -2.32 47.34
C VAL A 89 -12.73 -2.27 45.84
N GLU A 90 -13.77 -2.22 45.03
CA GLU A 90 -13.68 -1.98 43.59
C GLU A 90 -13.95 -0.50 43.31
N VAL A 91 -13.01 0.17 42.65
CA VAL A 91 -13.11 1.58 42.27
C VAL A 91 -13.22 1.65 40.75
N SER A 92 -14.25 2.32 40.25
CA SER A 92 -14.51 2.49 38.81
C SER A 92 -14.60 3.97 38.45
N TRP A 93 -13.89 4.37 37.40
CA TRP A 93 -13.93 5.72 36.85
C TRP A 93 -14.67 5.72 35.52
N ARG A 94 -15.93 6.18 35.54
CA ARG A 94 -16.88 6.06 34.41
C ARG A 94 -16.40 6.73 33.12
N ASN A 95 -15.76 7.89 33.24
CA ASN A 95 -15.30 8.66 32.09
C ASN A 95 -13.84 8.36 31.70
N TRP A 96 -13.31 7.21 32.11
CA TRP A 96 -11.93 6.79 31.85
C TRP A 96 -11.54 6.85 30.37
N LEU A 97 -12.41 6.39 29.47
CA LEU A 97 -12.11 6.31 28.03
C LEU A 97 -11.85 7.69 27.41
N LYS A 98 -12.53 8.74 27.90
CA LYS A 98 -12.31 10.14 27.47
C LYS A 98 -10.85 10.55 27.64
N TYR A 99 -10.17 10.04 28.66
CA TYR A 99 -8.78 10.39 28.99
C TYR A 99 -7.75 9.36 28.49
N GLN A 100 -8.17 8.27 27.86
CA GLN A 100 -7.28 7.18 27.43
C GLN A 100 -7.32 6.85 25.95
N GLU A 101 -8.49 6.81 25.32
CA GLU A 101 -8.57 6.31 23.95
C GLU A 101 -8.11 7.36 22.93
N ASP A 102 -7.00 7.08 22.25
CA ASP A 102 -6.62 7.80 21.05
C ASP A 102 -7.53 7.39 19.89
N THR A 103 -8.74 7.95 19.87
CA THR A 103 -9.67 7.80 18.76
C THR A 103 -9.14 8.43 17.46
N THR A 104 -8.03 9.17 17.50
CA THR A 104 -7.52 9.90 16.33
C THR A 104 -6.68 9.01 15.42
N VAL A 105 -5.79 8.17 15.94
CA VAL A 105 -4.88 7.34 15.11
C VAL A 105 -5.63 6.21 14.43
N ALA A 106 -6.43 5.43 15.16
CA ALA A 106 -7.19 4.32 14.59
C ALA A 106 -8.22 4.82 13.55
N ARG A 107 -8.91 5.93 13.84
CA ARG A 107 -9.88 6.54 12.91
C ARG A 107 -9.20 7.15 11.69
N ARG A 108 -8.04 7.80 11.85
CA ARG A 108 -7.23 8.33 10.74
C ARG A 108 -6.72 7.20 9.85
N MET A 109 -6.23 6.10 10.43
CA MET A 109 -5.83 4.90 9.69
C MET A 109 -7.00 4.26 8.93
N LYS A 110 -8.16 4.10 9.58
CA LYS A 110 -9.37 3.57 8.93
C LYS A 110 -9.82 4.46 7.77
N ARG A 111 -9.82 5.79 7.96
CA ARG A 111 -10.14 6.76 6.90
C ARG A 111 -9.14 6.71 5.75
N HIS A 112 -7.84 6.64 6.03
CA HIS A 112 -6.81 6.53 5.01
C HIS A 112 -6.93 5.23 4.19
N ARG A 113 -7.19 4.10 4.85
CA ARG A 113 -7.46 2.81 4.18
C ARG A 113 -8.72 2.89 3.29
N ALA A 114 -9.81 3.48 3.80
CA ALA A 114 -11.04 3.66 3.05
C ALA A 114 -10.85 4.55 1.80
N LEU A 115 -10.12 5.67 1.94
CA LEU A 115 -9.81 6.58 0.83
C LEU A 115 -8.95 5.90 -0.25
N ARG A 116 -7.92 5.13 0.13
CA ARG A 116 -7.11 4.35 -0.82
C ARG A 116 -7.93 3.32 -1.58
N SER A 117 -8.83 2.62 -0.88
CA SER A 117 -9.73 1.64 -1.51
C SER A 117 -10.68 2.30 -2.51
N LYS A 118 -11.29 3.44 -2.13
CA LYS A 118 -12.19 4.20 -2.99
C LYS A 118 -11.49 4.71 -4.25
N LYS A 119 -10.28 5.29 -4.12
CA LYS A 119 -9.48 5.77 -5.25
C LYS A 119 -9.16 4.64 -6.25
N ARG A 120 -8.72 3.48 -5.75
CA ARG A 120 -8.43 2.30 -6.60
C ARG A 120 -9.69 1.80 -7.32
N GLY A 121 -10.85 1.85 -6.68
CA GLY A 121 -12.13 1.48 -7.28
C GLY A 121 -12.58 2.45 -8.37
N GLU A 122 -12.42 3.76 -8.16
CA GLU A 122 -12.76 4.80 -9.14
C GLU A 122 -11.85 4.74 -10.38
N GLU A 123 -10.54 4.54 -10.19
CA GLU A 123 -9.58 4.33 -11.29
C GLU A 123 -9.99 3.11 -12.15
N LYS A 124 -10.32 1.98 -11.50
CA LYS A 124 -10.78 0.77 -12.20
C LYS A 124 -12.08 1.01 -12.96
N ARG A 125 -13.07 1.70 -12.36
CA ARG A 125 -14.36 2.00 -12.99
C ARG A 125 -14.22 2.96 -14.17
N GLY A 126 -13.33 3.95 -14.08
CA GLY A 126 -13.01 4.85 -15.19
C GLY A 126 -12.35 4.11 -16.36
N GLU A 127 -11.44 3.19 -16.05
CA GLU A 127 -10.76 2.34 -17.03
C GLU A 127 -11.72 1.37 -17.73
N GLU A 128 -12.59 0.68 -16.98
CA GLU A 128 -13.64 -0.19 -17.54
C GLU A 128 -14.58 0.59 -18.48
N ARG A 129 -14.94 1.83 -18.12
CA ARG A 129 -15.73 2.70 -19.00
C ARG A 129 -15.01 3.04 -20.30
N ARG A 130 -13.71 3.39 -20.25
CA ARG A 130 -12.89 3.68 -21.44
C ARG A 130 -12.76 2.45 -22.35
N ILE A 131 -12.56 1.27 -21.75
CA ILE A 131 -12.44 0.01 -22.48
C ILE A 131 -13.76 -0.34 -23.19
N ASN A 132 -14.91 -0.08 -22.57
CA ASN A 132 -16.21 -0.44 -23.14
C ASN A 132 -16.67 0.48 -24.29
N THR A 133 -15.96 1.58 -24.54
CA THR A 133 -16.34 2.56 -25.59
C THR A 133 -15.61 2.36 -26.93
N LEU A 134 -14.68 1.40 -27.04
CA LEU A 134 -13.79 1.26 -28.20
C LEU A 134 -13.72 -0.21 -28.69
N SER A 135 -13.60 -0.37 -30.02
CA SER A 135 -13.65 -1.66 -30.73
C SER A 135 -12.49 -2.60 -30.38
N SER A 136 -12.67 -3.91 -30.63
CA SER A 136 -11.64 -4.92 -30.43
C SER A 136 -10.35 -4.58 -31.19
N PRO A 137 -9.16 -4.64 -30.56
CA PRO A 137 -7.90 -4.36 -31.24
C PRO A 137 -7.57 -5.44 -32.27
N PRO A 138 -6.81 -5.12 -33.33
CA PRO A 138 -6.30 -6.10 -34.27
C PRO A 138 -5.49 -7.17 -33.54
N SER A 139 -5.67 -8.44 -33.90
CA SER A 139 -5.00 -9.56 -33.20
C SER A 139 -3.47 -9.54 -33.32
N GLY A 140 -2.91 -8.84 -34.33
CA GLY A 140 -1.47 -8.72 -34.56
C GLY A 140 -0.76 -7.78 -33.58
N ASP A 141 -1.38 -6.66 -33.22
CA ASP A 141 -0.72 -5.58 -32.46
C ASP A 141 -0.21 -6.04 -31.09
N ALA A 142 -0.95 -6.92 -30.41
CA ALA A 142 -0.53 -7.42 -29.10
C ALA A 142 0.76 -8.24 -29.20
N VAL A 143 0.93 -9.01 -30.26
CA VAL A 143 2.16 -9.78 -30.53
C VAL A 143 3.29 -8.82 -30.86
N THR A 144 3.05 -7.82 -31.70
CA THR A 144 4.06 -6.82 -32.05
C THR A 144 4.55 -6.03 -30.82
N VAL A 145 3.64 -5.64 -29.90
CA VAL A 145 4.02 -5.03 -28.61
C VAL A 145 4.93 -5.95 -27.80
N PHE A 146 4.61 -7.24 -27.74
CA PHE A 146 5.40 -8.20 -26.97
C PHE A 146 6.80 -8.40 -27.56
N GLU A 147 6.89 -8.54 -28.88
CA GLU A 147 8.17 -8.69 -29.58
C GLU A 147 9.02 -7.42 -29.46
N PHE A 148 8.41 -6.24 -29.64
CA PHE A 148 9.08 -4.97 -29.44
C PHE A 148 9.60 -4.82 -28.01
N TRP A 149 8.79 -5.17 -27.01
CA TRP A 149 9.22 -5.15 -25.62
C TRP A 149 10.39 -6.11 -25.35
N LYS A 150 10.34 -7.34 -25.88
CA LYS A 150 11.44 -8.30 -25.74
C LYS A 150 12.73 -7.73 -26.32
N TRP A 151 12.66 -7.18 -27.52
CA TRP A 151 13.80 -6.56 -28.20
C TRP A 151 14.33 -5.34 -27.43
N CYS A 152 13.45 -4.40 -27.08
CA CYS A 152 13.80 -3.14 -26.42
C CYS A 152 14.40 -3.34 -25.02
N MET A 153 13.98 -4.40 -24.32
CA MET A 153 14.42 -4.70 -22.95
C MET A 153 15.43 -5.86 -22.90
N GLU A 154 15.96 -6.28 -24.04
CA GLU A 154 16.95 -7.37 -24.16
C GLU A 154 16.53 -8.66 -23.44
N LYS A 155 15.24 -9.01 -23.57
CA LYS A 155 14.69 -10.20 -22.92
C LYS A 155 15.13 -11.46 -23.65
N SER A 156 15.49 -12.48 -22.87
CA SER A 156 15.85 -13.79 -23.42
C SER A 156 14.76 -14.40 -24.29
N ASP A 157 15.14 -15.27 -25.22
CA ASP A 157 14.19 -16.00 -26.08
C ASP A 157 13.23 -16.90 -25.32
N ARG A 158 13.63 -17.34 -24.12
CA ARG A 158 12.78 -18.12 -23.20
C ARG A 158 11.63 -17.30 -22.60
N THR A 159 11.64 -15.98 -22.76
CA THR A 159 10.59 -15.10 -22.24
C THR A 159 9.29 -15.34 -23.01
N GLN A 160 8.25 -15.74 -22.29
CA GLN A 160 6.96 -16.08 -22.87
C GLN A 160 5.95 -14.94 -22.77
N PHE A 161 5.07 -14.84 -23.77
CA PHE A 161 3.91 -13.97 -23.72
C PHE A 161 2.79 -14.66 -22.93
N THR A 162 2.91 -14.65 -21.60
CA THR A 162 1.94 -15.28 -20.70
C THR A 162 0.53 -14.69 -20.89
N GLU A 163 -0.50 -15.44 -20.46
CA GLU A 163 -1.88 -14.95 -20.56
C GLU A 163 -2.11 -13.64 -19.79
N GLU A 164 -1.40 -13.44 -18.69
CA GLU A 164 -1.44 -12.21 -17.88
C GLU A 164 -0.87 -11.02 -18.66
N ARG A 165 0.32 -11.16 -19.26
CA ARG A 165 0.92 -10.15 -20.16
C ARG A 165 0.03 -9.87 -21.36
N LYS A 166 -0.47 -10.91 -22.04
CA LYS A 166 -1.39 -10.79 -23.19
C LYS A 166 -2.64 -10.01 -22.81
N LYS A 167 -3.22 -10.31 -21.65
CA LYS A 167 -4.40 -9.60 -21.16
C LYS A 167 -4.09 -8.12 -20.93
N LYS A 168 -2.99 -7.81 -20.26
CA LYS A 168 -2.59 -6.42 -19.98
C LYS A 168 -2.36 -5.62 -21.25
N VAL A 169 -1.60 -6.17 -22.20
CA VAL A 169 -1.36 -5.52 -23.50
C VAL A 169 -2.67 -5.30 -24.27
N ARG A 170 -3.51 -6.33 -24.41
CA ARG A 170 -4.82 -6.20 -25.09
C ARG A 170 -5.73 -5.17 -24.41
N ASP A 171 -5.75 -5.13 -23.09
CA ASP A 171 -6.54 -4.14 -22.35
C ASP A 171 -6.04 -2.71 -22.57
N ARG A 172 -4.76 -2.50 -22.94
CA ARG A 172 -4.23 -1.18 -23.33
C ARG A 172 -4.53 -0.86 -24.78
N LEU A 173 -4.40 -1.82 -25.69
CA LEU A 173 -4.68 -1.63 -27.12
C LEU A 173 -6.16 -1.35 -27.43
N LYS A 174 -7.07 -1.63 -26.49
CA LYS A 174 -8.47 -1.18 -26.58
C LYS A 174 -8.64 0.34 -26.41
N VAL A 175 -7.68 1.01 -25.78
CA VAL A 175 -7.79 2.44 -25.39
C VAL A 175 -6.70 3.29 -26.05
N TYR A 176 -5.56 2.70 -26.37
CA TYR A 176 -4.37 3.35 -26.91
C TYR A 176 -3.93 2.68 -28.21
N SER A 177 -3.26 3.43 -29.08
CA SER A 177 -2.69 2.88 -30.31
C SER A 177 -1.47 1.98 -30.01
N LEU A 178 -1.07 1.17 -30.99
CA LEU A 178 0.21 0.44 -30.95
C LEU A 178 1.38 1.37 -30.61
N ARG A 179 1.45 2.54 -31.25
CA ARG A 179 2.49 3.55 -31.05
C ARG A 179 2.52 4.10 -29.62
N ASP A 180 1.36 4.33 -29.03
CA ASP A 180 1.26 4.78 -27.64
C ASP A 180 1.81 3.75 -26.64
N VAL A 181 1.54 2.47 -26.87
CA VAL A 181 2.07 1.39 -26.03
C VAL A 181 3.59 1.24 -26.22
N VAL A 182 4.07 1.33 -27.46
CA VAL A 182 5.50 1.35 -27.82
C VAL A 182 6.21 2.52 -27.13
N ARG A 183 5.61 3.71 -27.16
CA ARG A 183 6.14 4.90 -26.47
C ARG A 183 6.30 4.67 -24.97
N ALA A 184 5.36 4.00 -24.32
CA ALA A 184 5.47 3.65 -22.91
C ALA A 184 6.59 2.64 -22.62
N ILE A 185 6.83 1.70 -23.54
CA ILE A 185 7.96 0.75 -23.44
C ILE A 185 9.28 1.51 -23.54
N CYS A 186 9.45 2.38 -24.54
CA CYS A 186 10.64 3.22 -24.68
C CYS A 186 10.86 4.09 -23.43
N GLY A 187 9.80 4.67 -22.89
CA GLY A 187 9.90 5.46 -21.65
C GLY A 187 10.28 4.64 -20.42
N ASN A 188 9.83 3.39 -20.31
CA ASN A 188 10.29 2.51 -19.25
C ASN A 188 11.79 2.17 -19.42
N ALA A 189 12.23 1.92 -20.65
CA ALA A 189 13.64 1.65 -20.97
C ALA A 189 14.55 2.85 -20.66
N ALA A 190 14.05 4.07 -20.86
CA ALA A 190 14.79 5.29 -20.56
C ALA A 190 14.80 5.70 -19.08
N CYS A 191 14.01 5.05 -18.21
CA CYS A 191 13.87 5.44 -16.81
C CYS A 191 14.98 4.79 -15.93
N PRO A 192 15.94 5.56 -15.35
CA PRO A 192 17.07 4.99 -14.62
C PRO A 192 16.62 4.11 -13.45
N HIS A 193 15.62 4.56 -12.70
CA HIS A 193 15.06 3.81 -11.58
C HIS A 193 14.55 2.44 -12.02
N ASN A 194 13.90 2.31 -13.17
CA ASN A 194 13.39 1.03 -13.64
C ASN A 194 14.46 0.16 -14.30
N GLN A 195 15.56 0.74 -14.75
CA GLN A 195 16.69 0.00 -15.33
C GLN A 195 17.70 -0.51 -14.30
N GLY A 196 17.37 -0.44 -13.01
CA GLY A 196 18.23 -0.95 -11.93
C GLY A 196 19.04 0.12 -11.21
N HIS A 197 19.01 1.38 -11.68
CA HIS A 197 19.61 2.50 -10.94
C HIS A 197 18.68 2.95 -9.80
N ASN A 198 18.40 2.03 -8.89
CA ASN A 198 17.61 2.22 -7.68
C ASN A 198 18.32 1.57 -6.48
N GLU A 199 17.84 1.87 -5.28
CA GLU A 199 18.42 1.38 -4.02
C GLU A 199 18.48 -0.15 -3.91
N ARG A 200 17.71 -0.87 -4.73
CA ARG A 200 17.57 -2.33 -4.71
C ARG A 200 18.28 -3.02 -5.88
N ASP A 201 18.95 -2.28 -6.75
CA ASP A 201 19.58 -2.77 -7.98
C ASP A 201 18.67 -3.71 -8.80
N THR A 202 17.37 -3.41 -8.82
CA THR A 202 16.34 -4.29 -9.40
C THR A 202 15.75 -3.68 -10.66
N LYS A 203 15.72 -4.41 -11.78
CA LYS A 203 15.00 -3.96 -12.98
C LYS A 203 13.48 -4.11 -12.83
N PHE A 204 12.74 -3.08 -13.22
CA PHE A 204 11.27 -2.99 -13.19
C PHE A 204 10.72 -2.69 -14.59
N ASP A 205 10.90 -3.65 -15.48
CA ASP A 205 10.63 -3.52 -16.92
C ASP A 205 9.58 -4.52 -17.43
N ASP A 206 8.86 -5.21 -16.55
CA ASP A 206 7.86 -6.20 -16.96
C ASP A 206 6.64 -5.57 -17.66
N LEU A 207 6.10 -6.22 -18.70
CA LEU A 207 4.91 -5.77 -19.42
C LEU A 207 3.68 -5.61 -18.53
N GLU A 208 3.52 -6.42 -17.48
CA GLU A 208 2.40 -6.27 -16.54
C GLU A 208 2.51 -5.00 -15.71
N LEU A 209 3.73 -4.50 -15.49
CA LEU A 209 3.97 -3.21 -14.86
C LEU A 209 3.74 -2.08 -15.84
N ILE A 210 4.29 -2.17 -17.05
CA ILE A 210 4.19 -1.13 -18.09
C ILE A 210 2.72 -0.94 -18.51
N CYS A 211 2.03 -2.04 -18.80
CA CYS A 211 0.63 -2.07 -19.23
C CYS A 211 -0.36 -2.23 -18.06
N ARG A 212 0.05 -1.91 -16.82
CA ARG A 212 -0.74 -2.21 -15.61
C ARG A 212 -2.14 -1.61 -15.64
N ASN A 213 -2.21 -0.33 -16.00
CA ASN A 213 -3.40 0.49 -16.19
C ASN A 213 -3.05 1.74 -17.02
N SER A 214 -4.06 2.52 -17.41
CA SER A 214 -3.92 3.78 -18.17
C SER A 214 -2.90 4.74 -17.56
N THR A 215 -3.05 5.04 -16.27
CA THR A 215 -2.17 5.97 -15.56
C THR A 215 -0.71 5.54 -15.58
N LYS A 216 -0.46 4.23 -15.46
CA LYS A 216 0.92 3.72 -15.45
C LYS A 216 1.54 3.73 -16.84
N LEU A 217 0.74 3.48 -17.89
CA LEU A 217 1.18 3.57 -19.27
C LEU A 217 1.53 5.03 -19.62
N GLU A 218 0.63 5.97 -19.32
CA GLU A 218 0.83 7.42 -19.51
C GLU A 218 2.03 7.94 -18.70
N TYR A 219 2.21 7.45 -17.46
CA TYR A 219 3.36 7.78 -16.63
C TYR A 219 4.69 7.45 -17.33
N PHE A 220 4.76 6.43 -18.19
CA PHE A 220 6.01 6.13 -18.88
C PHE A 220 6.28 7.06 -20.06
N TRP A 221 5.26 7.66 -20.67
CA TRP A 221 5.46 8.59 -21.79
C TRP A 221 6.34 9.79 -21.44
N GLN A 222 6.33 10.24 -20.19
CA GLN A 222 7.15 11.36 -19.73
C GLN A 222 8.67 11.09 -19.84
N PHE A 223 9.07 9.82 -19.92
CA PHE A 223 10.47 9.41 -20.04
C PHE A 223 10.88 9.04 -21.47
N ALA A 224 9.93 8.86 -22.38
CA ALA A 224 10.19 8.34 -23.73
C ALA A 224 11.00 9.29 -24.63
N GLY A 225 11.18 10.55 -24.20
CA GLY A 225 11.81 11.60 -24.99
C GLY A 225 10.88 12.14 -26.08
N GLU A 226 11.48 12.77 -27.08
CA GLU A 226 10.79 13.30 -28.26
C GLU A 226 10.24 12.18 -29.14
N GLU A 227 9.12 12.45 -29.83
CA GLU A 227 8.44 11.47 -30.69
C GLU A 227 9.38 10.88 -31.76
N GLU A 228 10.31 11.68 -32.30
CA GLU A 228 11.27 11.25 -33.31
C GLU A 228 12.19 10.13 -32.81
N LYS A 229 12.62 10.18 -31.54
CA LYS A 229 13.46 9.12 -30.94
C LYS A 229 12.70 7.81 -30.80
N VAL A 230 11.41 7.89 -30.46
CA VAL A 230 10.53 6.71 -30.39
C VAL A 230 10.34 6.13 -31.79
N ALA A 231 10.13 6.97 -32.80
CA ALA A 231 10.01 6.55 -34.19
C ALA A 231 11.30 5.94 -34.75
N GLU A 232 12.47 6.45 -34.40
CA GLU A 232 13.77 5.90 -34.76
C GLU A 232 14.01 4.53 -34.11
N THR A 233 13.71 4.42 -32.81
CA THR A 233 13.81 3.15 -32.06
C THR A 233 12.92 2.07 -32.70
N TRP A 234 11.71 2.46 -33.10
CA TRP A 234 10.80 1.57 -33.81
C TRP A 234 11.30 1.15 -35.20
N ARG A 235 11.79 2.09 -36.01
CA ARG A 235 12.39 1.78 -37.33
C ARG A 235 13.54 0.80 -37.21
N ARG A 236 14.37 0.96 -36.17
CA ARG A 236 15.47 0.03 -35.88
C ARG A 236 14.95 -1.37 -35.57
N PHE A 237 13.93 -1.49 -34.73
CA PHE A 237 13.26 -2.77 -34.46
C PHE A 237 12.74 -3.44 -35.75
N GLU A 238 12.06 -2.68 -36.62
CA GLU A 238 11.53 -3.20 -37.90
C GLU A 238 12.66 -3.73 -38.79
N ASN A 239 13.75 -2.97 -38.93
CA ASN A 239 14.89 -3.33 -39.75
C ASN A 239 15.62 -4.58 -39.22
N GLU A 240 15.78 -4.72 -37.91
CA GLU A 240 16.50 -5.83 -37.30
C GLU A 240 15.67 -7.12 -37.23
N THR A 241 14.34 -7.01 -37.12
CA THR A 241 13.47 -8.18 -36.92
C THR A 241 12.65 -8.57 -38.15
N GLY A 242 12.54 -7.69 -39.16
CA GLY A 242 11.66 -7.88 -40.31
C GLY A 242 10.17 -7.85 -39.99
N LYS A 243 9.79 -7.46 -38.76
CA LYS A 243 8.40 -7.44 -38.28
C LYS A 243 7.84 -6.02 -38.27
N GLY A 244 7.30 -5.58 -39.41
CA GLY A 244 6.54 -4.34 -39.55
C GLY A 244 5.02 -4.55 -39.46
N PRO A 245 4.23 -3.47 -39.29
CA PRO A 245 2.76 -3.54 -39.26
C PRO A 245 2.14 -4.06 -40.56
N ASP A 246 2.87 -3.98 -41.69
CA ASP A 246 2.41 -4.42 -43.01
C ASP A 246 2.87 -5.85 -43.37
N GLY A 247 3.39 -6.61 -42.40
CA GLY A 247 3.87 -7.99 -42.57
C GLY A 247 2.75 -9.03 -42.71
N GLN A 248 1.92 -8.89 -43.74
CA GLN A 248 1.14 -10.00 -44.28
C GLN A 248 2.16 -10.93 -44.96
N GLY A 249 2.54 -12.00 -44.26
CA GLY A 249 3.56 -12.93 -44.71
C GLY A 249 3.22 -13.52 -46.07
N ASP A 250 3.93 -13.06 -47.10
CA ASP A 250 3.99 -13.72 -48.40
C ASP A 250 4.84 -14.98 -48.24
N THR A 251 4.17 -16.13 -48.19
CA THR A 251 4.80 -17.44 -48.34
C THR A 251 5.11 -17.66 -49.81
N SER A 252 6.23 -17.13 -50.30
CA SER A 252 6.74 -17.49 -51.62
C SER A 252 8.27 -17.52 -51.64
N ALA A 253 8.79 -18.62 -52.21
CA ALA A 253 10.17 -18.86 -52.65
C ALA A 253 11.18 -19.40 -51.60
N VAL A 254 10.98 -20.65 -51.17
CA VAL A 254 12.13 -21.57 -51.08
C VAL A 254 12.26 -22.24 -52.45
N VAL A 255 13.18 -21.72 -53.24
CA VAL A 255 13.57 -22.28 -54.54
C VAL A 255 14.26 -23.62 -54.28
N HIS A 256 13.62 -24.70 -54.73
CA HIS A 256 14.28 -25.97 -55.00
C HIS A 256 15.23 -25.78 -56.18
N SER A 257 16.53 -25.72 -55.93
CA SER A 257 17.55 -25.99 -56.95
C SER A 257 18.01 -27.43 -56.79
N GLY A 258 17.29 -28.34 -57.44
CA GLY A 258 17.83 -29.62 -57.83
C GLY A 258 18.74 -29.42 -59.04
N THR A 259 19.98 -29.86 -58.93
CA THR A 259 20.83 -30.19 -60.08
C THR A 259 21.28 -31.62 -59.91
N GLY A 260 20.68 -32.51 -60.69
CA GLY A 260 21.21 -33.83 -60.96
C GLY A 260 22.40 -33.74 -61.91
N GLY A 261 23.35 -34.65 -61.71
CA GLY A 261 24.42 -34.99 -62.64
C GLY A 261 24.87 -36.39 -62.28
N GLY A 262 24.55 -37.35 -63.16
CA GLY A 262 24.88 -38.76 -63.00
C GLY A 262 26.27 -39.11 -63.53
N ASP A 263 26.45 -40.43 -63.68
CA ASP A 263 27.57 -41.19 -64.25
C ASP A 263 28.81 -41.39 -63.36
N GLU A 264 29.55 -42.48 -63.44
CA GLU A 264 29.36 -43.92 -63.68
C GLU A 264 30.75 -44.54 -63.40
N LYS A 265 30.78 -45.81 -62.96
CA LYS A 265 31.85 -46.82 -63.21
C LYS A 265 33.20 -46.82 -62.45
N GLY A 266 33.59 -48.07 -62.10
CA GLY A 266 34.95 -48.56 -61.84
C GLY A 266 35.23 -48.73 -60.34
N GLY A 267 35.37 -49.91 -59.73
CA GLY A 267 35.94 -51.15 -60.22
C GLY A 267 37.40 -51.26 -59.76
N ASN A 268 37.64 -51.67 -58.51
CA ASN A 268 38.56 -52.72 -58.07
C ASN A 268 38.46 -52.90 -56.55
#